data_AF-A0A7S3IAF0-F1
#
_entry.id   AF-A0A7S3IAF0-F1
#
_cell.length_a   1.000
_cell.length_b   1.000
_cell.length_c   1.000
_cell.angle_alpha   90.00
_cell.angle_beta   90.00
_cell.angle_gamma   90.00
#
_symmetry.space_group_name_H-M   'P 1'
#
loop_
_entity.id
_entity.type
_entity.pdbx_description
1 polymer ?
#
loop_
_entity_poly.entity_id
_entity_poly.type
_entity_poly.pdbx_seq_one_letter_code
_entity_poly.pdbx_strand_id
1 'polypeptide(L)'
;SLLTFFKRKRPTNEEKPPQKKLKPSLECPICKDTIVRCAVTACGHSFCEFCITQHEIYNRDCPVCRTQLKFSSHHNCFALDEVVRNSLSSKELNDYESRTSEFKAWKQKKEVDNVSVGTKLDVLDTEGVWCKGEVKLVVDYGDKAPMLLIHYLGWDSRYDELICKTSDRVAPEGFYTSKNIPRYCLDLPEGNVRARVVYNDN
;
A
#
# COMPACT_ATOMS: atom_id res chain seq x y z
N SER A 1 -4.65 74.28 -10.44
CA SER A 1 -3.19 74.18 -10.39
C SER A 1 -2.79 73.65 -9.02
N LEU A 2 -1.71 72.85 -8.98
CA LEU A 2 -0.87 72.47 -7.84
C LEU A 2 -1.51 71.81 -6.60
N LEU A 3 -1.45 70.47 -6.52
CA LEU A 3 -1.28 69.72 -5.25
C LEU A 3 -0.38 68.48 -5.47
N THR A 4 0.91 68.72 -5.26
CA THR A 4 1.93 67.89 -4.58
C THR A 4 1.94 66.36 -4.70
N PHE A 5 3.02 65.88 -5.33
CA PHE A 5 3.58 64.53 -5.26
C PHE A 5 3.80 64.05 -3.82
N PHE A 6 3.12 62.96 -3.42
CA PHE A 6 3.56 62.12 -2.29
C PHE A 6 4.23 60.85 -2.83
N LYS A 7 5.57 60.88 -2.96
CA LYS A 7 6.39 59.68 -3.11
C LYS A 7 6.30 58.88 -1.80
N ARG A 8 5.53 57.79 -1.79
CA ARG A 8 5.63 56.76 -0.75
C ARG A 8 7.06 56.19 -0.76
N LYS A 9 7.82 56.46 0.30
CA LYS A 9 9.10 55.79 0.56
C LYS A 9 8.82 54.28 0.76
N ARG A 10 9.55 53.42 0.03
CA ARG A 10 9.59 51.98 0.29
C ARG A 10 10.22 51.75 1.68
N PRO A 11 9.60 50.97 2.58
CA PRO A 11 10.27 50.59 3.82
C PRO A 11 11.52 49.76 3.50
N THR A 12 12.58 50.07 4.22
CA THR A 12 13.91 49.45 4.19
C THR A 12 13.87 48.04 4.80
N ASN A 13 14.72 47.14 4.26
CA ASN A 13 15.12 45.83 4.79
C ASN A 13 14.53 45.46 6.17
N GLU A 14 13.38 44.78 6.18
CA GLU A 14 13.02 43.90 7.28
C GLU A 14 13.66 42.54 6.97
N GLU A 15 14.70 42.19 7.74
CA GLU A 15 15.18 40.81 7.77
C GLU A 15 14.02 39.92 8.19
N LYS A 16 13.55 39.06 7.27
CA LYS A 16 12.52 38.07 7.57
C LYS A 16 12.95 37.30 8.82
N PRO A 17 12.12 37.21 9.88
CA PRO A 17 12.44 36.41 11.05
C PRO A 17 12.74 34.97 10.60
N PRO A 18 13.66 34.25 11.26
CA PRO A 18 14.01 32.89 10.90
C PRO A 18 12.71 32.09 10.90
N GLN A 19 12.25 31.71 9.71
CA GLN A 19 11.11 30.84 9.57
C GLN A 19 11.50 29.54 10.26
N LYS A 20 11.00 29.33 11.48
CA LYS A 20 10.93 27.98 12.04
C LYS A 20 10.17 27.20 10.98
N LYS A 21 10.90 26.35 10.25
CA LYS A 21 10.30 25.41 9.30
C LYS A 21 9.24 24.69 10.12
N LEU A 22 7.98 25.04 9.91
CA LEU A 22 6.87 24.22 10.36
C LEU A 22 7.08 22.92 9.60
N LYS A 23 7.75 21.96 10.23
CA LYS A 23 7.74 20.58 9.75
C LYS A 23 6.33 20.12 10.08
N PRO A 24 5.36 20.06 9.14
CA PRO A 24 4.25 19.13 9.34
C PRO A 24 4.90 17.79 9.68
N SER A 25 4.35 17.05 10.63
CA SER A 25 4.94 15.78 11.05
C SER A 25 4.93 14.82 9.85
N LEU A 26 6.02 14.79 9.08
CA LEU A 26 6.29 13.84 8.00
C LEU A 26 6.71 12.48 8.59
N GLU A 27 6.21 12.18 9.78
CA GLU A 27 6.52 10.99 10.56
C GLU A 27 5.41 9.97 10.34
N CYS A 28 5.80 8.73 10.05
CA CYS A 28 4.88 7.63 9.89
C CYS A 28 4.32 7.21 11.27
N PRO A 29 2.99 7.18 11.45
CA PRO A 29 2.40 6.79 12.73
C PRO A 29 2.70 5.35 13.16
N ILE A 30 3.12 4.47 12.25
CA ILE A 30 3.43 3.06 12.52
C ILE A 30 4.89 2.90 12.99
N CYS A 31 5.87 3.34 12.21
CA CYS A 31 7.29 3.16 12.55
C CYS A 31 7.90 4.32 13.34
N LYS A 32 7.17 5.42 13.54
CA LYS A 32 7.62 6.63 14.28
C LYS A 32 8.89 7.27 13.68
N ASP A 33 9.03 7.15 12.37
CA ASP A 33 10.16 7.68 11.61
C ASP A 33 9.63 8.35 10.34
N THR A 34 10.49 9.11 9.66
CA THR A 34 10.19 9.79 8.40
C THR A 34 9.47 8.86 7.43
N ILE A 35 8.39 9.37 6.84
CA ILE A 35 7.60 8.66 5.84
C ILE A 35 8.47 8.39 4.60
N VAL A 36 8.63 7.12 4.26
CA VAL A 36 9.33 6.66 3.06
C VAL A 36 8.31 6.07 2.10
N ARG A 37 8.29 6.56 0.86
CA ARG A 37 7.30 6.22 -0.16
C ARG A 37 5.89 6.43 0.40
N CYS A 38 5.50 7.69 0.51
CA CYS A 38 4.27 8.10 1.16
C CYS A 38 3.06 7.38 0.56
N ALA A 39 2.34 6.62 1.37
CA ALA A 39 1.09 5.99 1.03
C ALA A 39 -0.04 6.62 1.84
N VAL A 40 -1.08 7.08 1.16
CA VAL A 40 -2.21 7.79 1.75
C VAL A 40 -3.44 6.91 1.66
N THR A 41 -4.06 6.63 2.81
CA THR A 41 -5.31 5.87 2.86
C THR A 41 -6.51 6.71 2.41
N ALA A 42 -7.63 6.07 2.07
CA ALA A 42 -8.87 6.74 1.68
C ALA A 42 -9.42 7.71 2.76
N CYS A 43 -9.08 7.51 4.04
CA CYS A 43 -9.42 8.43 5.12
C CYS A 43 -8.42 9.60 5.28
N GLY A 44 -7.40 9.69 4.43
CA GLY A 44 -6.44 10.79 4.37
C GLY A 44 -5.19 10.64 5.23
N HIS A 45 -5.03 9.54 5.98
CA HIS A 45 -3.84 9.32 6.81
C HIS A 45 -2.67 8.78 5.98
N SER A 46 -1.47 9.28 6.29
CA SER A 46 -0.25 8.98 5.53
C SER A 46 0.70 8.08 6.33
N PHE A 47 1.31 7.11 5.64
CA PHE A 47 2.23 6.14 6.21
C PHE A 47 3.37 5.86 5.22
N CYS A 48 4.42 5.16 5.66
CA CYS A 48 5.31 4.51 4.70
C CYS A 48 4.53 3.43 3.93
N GLU A 49 4.74 3.31 2.62
CA GLU A 49 4.10 2.29 1.77
C GLU A 49 4.29 0.89 2.37
N PHE A 50 5.52 0.55 2.81
CA PHE A 50 5.80 -0.72 3.48
C PHE A 50 4.95 -0.92 4.73
N CYS A 51 4.89 0.08 5.62
CA CYS A 51 4.25 -0.06 6.91
C CYS A 51 2.74 -0.28 6.79
N ILE A 52 2.05 0.50 5.94
CA ILE A 52 0.61 0.30 5.73
C ILE A 52 0.33 -1.00 4.97
N THR A 53 1.18 -1.37 4.00
CA THR A 53 1.08 -2.67 3.31
C THR A 53 1.20 -3.84 4.29
N GLN A 54 2.11 -3.77 5.27
CA GLN A 54 2.24 -4.81 6.29
C GLN A 54 1.04 -4.84 7.23
N HIS A 55 0.53 -3.68 7.66
CA HIS A 55 -0.65 -3.59 8.52
C HIS A 55 -1.88 -4.23 7.86
N GLU A 56 -2.10 -3.94 6.56
CA GLU A 56 -3.22 -4.44 5.77
C GLU A 56 -3.25 -5.96 5.59
N ILE A 57 -2.15 -6.68 5.87
CA ILE A 57 -2.10 -8.15 5.90
C ILE A 57 -2.88 -8.70 7.10
N TYR A 58 -2.86 -8.01 8.24
CA TYR A 58 -3.42 -8.50 9.50
C TYR A 58 -4.71 -7.79 9.88
N ASN A 59 -4.80 -6.51 9.57
CA ASN A 59 -5.89 -5.65 10.00
C ASN A 59 -6.38 -4.80 8.84
N ARG A 60 -7.70 -4.60 8.77
CA ARG A 60 -8.35 -3.87 7.68
C ARG A 60 -8.88 -2.50 8.13
N ASP A 61 -8.26 -1.89 9.13
CA ASP A 61 -8.61 -0.57 9.65
C ASP A 61 -7.43 0.41 9.56
N CYS A 62 -7.72 1.71 9.49
CA CYS A 62 -6.68 2.72 9.55
C CYS A 62 -6.01 2.72 10.94
N PRO A 63 -4.67 2.62 11.05
CA PRO A 63 -3.97 2.66 12.34
C PRO A 63 -4.21 3.93 13.17
N VAL A 64 -4.66 5.02 12.55
CA VAL A 64 -4.89 6.31 13.21
C VAL A 64 -6.36 6.48 13.62
N CYS A 65 -7.29 6.36 12.67
CA CYS A 65 -8.70 6.68 12.92
C CYS A 65 -9.64 5.48 12.93
N ARG A 66 -9.11 4.26 12.76
CA ARG A 66 -9.87 2.99 12.75
C ARG A 66 -10.94 2.87 11.65
N THR A 67 -10.96 3.80 10.69
CA THR A 67 -11.84 3.69 9.51
C THR A 67 -11.49 2.43 8.74
N GLN A 68 -12.52 1.65 8.40
CA GLN A 68 -12.37 0.43 7.60
C GLN A 68 -11.72 0.75 6.24
N LEU A 69 -10.64 0.03 5.94
CA LEU A 69 -9.87 0.12 4.71
C LEU A 69 -10.36 -0.95 3.72
N LYS A 70 -10.99 -0.50 2.64
CA LYS A 70 -11.41 -1.38 1.52
C LYS A 70 -10.20 -1.88 0.72
N PHE A 71 -10.41 -2.89 -0.12
CA PHE A 71 -9.39 -3.32 -1.08
C PHE A 71 -8.79 -2.11 -1.84
N SER A 72 -7.47 -2.08 -2.05
CA SER A 72 -6.73 -0.95 -2.66
C SER A 72 -6.89 0.41 -1.95
N SER A 73 -7.06 0.39 -0.63
CA SER A 73 -7.37 1.55 0.22
C SER A 73 -6.32 2.64 0.29
N HIS A 74 -5.09 2.39 -0.17
CA HIS A 74 -4.03 3.38 -0.15
C HIS A 74 -3.42 3.58 -1.54
N HIS A 75 -2.94 4.79 -1.77
CA HIS A 75 -2.26 5.17 -3.00
C HIS A 75 -0.97 5.93 -2.66
N ASN A 76 0.05 5.73 -3.49
CA ASN A 76 1.32 6.43 -3.34
C ASN A 76 1.15 7.91 -3.70
N CYS A 77 1.66 8.80 -2.85
CA CYS A 77 1.61 10.25 -3.03
C CYS A 77 3.02 10.79 -3.35
N PHE A 78 3.37 10.77 -4.63
CA PHE A 78 4.68 11.20 -5.13
C PHE A 78 5.01 12.67 -4.80
N ALA A 79 3.99 13.53 -4.74
CA ALA A 79 4.18 14.92 -4.34
C ALA A 79 4.65 15.05 -2.88
N LEU A 80 4.10 14.23 -1.97
CA LEU A 80 4.56 14.19 -0.59
C LEU A 80 5.95 13.57 -0.48
N ASP A 81 6.26 12.55 -1.29
CA ASP A 81 7.62 11.99 -1.34
C ASP A 81 8.67 13.03 -1.73
N GLU A 82 8.37 13.89 -2.70
CA GLU A 82 9.25 14.95 -3.15
C GLU A 82 9.45 16.01 -2.05
N VAL A 83 8.37 16.39 -1.37
CA VAL A 83 8.44 17.32 -0.21
C VAL A 83 9.26 16.72 0.92
N VAL A 84 9.06 15.43 1.23
CA VAL A 84 9.86 14.71 2.23
C VAL A 84 11.33 14.80 1.86
N ARG A 85 11.71 14.30 0.68
CA ARG A 85 13.11 14.27 0.21
C ARG A 85 13.80 15.63 0.30
N ASN A 86 13.14 16.68 -0.18
CA ASN A 86 13.68 18.03 -0.18
C ASN A 86 13.82 18.65 1.22
N SER A 87 13.17 18.05 2.23
CA SER A 87 13.25 18.49 3.63
C SER A 87 14.33 17.77 4.45
N LEU A 88 14.93 16.70 3.92
CA LEU A 88 15.92 15.86 4.62
C LEU A 88 17.33 16.44 4.55
N SER A 89 18.09 16.25 5.63
CA SER A 89 19.55 16.36 5.62
C SER A 89 20.19 15.21 4.83
N SER A 90 21.47 15.33 4.48
CA SER A 90 22.18 14.26 3.75
C SER A 90 22.15 12.91 4.49
N LYS A 91 22.22 12.92 5.83
CA LYS A 91 22.14 11.68 6.63
C LYS A 91 20.74 11.07 6.57
N GLU A 92 19.70 11.88 6.73
CA GLU A 92 18.30 11.44 6.64
C GLU A 92 17.94 10.94 5.23
N LEU A 93 18.51 11.56 4.19
CA LEU A 93 18.33 11.12 2.80
C LEU A 93 18.92 9.72 2.56
N ASN A 94 20.12 9.45 3.08
CA ASN A 94 20.74 8.13 2.98
C ASN A 94 19.90 7.05 3.69
N ASP A 95 19.33 7.36 4.86
CA ASP A 95 18.39 6.47 5.55
C ASP A 95 17.11 6.22 4.72
N TYR A 96 16.51 7.29 4.17
CA TYR A 96 15.35 7.19 3.28
C TYR A 96 15.64 6.26 2.09
N GLU A 97 16.81 6.39 1.46
CA GLU A 97 17.23 5.59 0.31
C GLU A 97 17.48 4.13 0.68
N SER A 98 18.08 3.86 1.85
CA SER A 98 18.23 2.50 2.39
C SER A 98 16.87 1.83 2.57
N ARG A 99 15.95 2.47 3.29
CA ARG A 99 14.59 1.96 3.55
C ARG A 99 13.79 1.78 2.25
N THR A 100 13.99 2.67 1.27
CA THR A 100 13.40 2.54 -0.07
C THR A 100 13.91 1.29 -0.78
N SER A 101 15.21 1.01 -0.68
CA SER A 101 15.85 -0.13 -1.34
C SER A 101 15.45 -1.46 -0.70
N GLU A 102 15.39 -1.49 0.63
CA GLU A 102 14.88 -2.64 1.39
C GLU A 102 13.45 -2.98 0.99
N PHE A 103 12.59 -1.97 0.86
CA PHE A 103 11.21 -2.18 0.42
C PHE A 103 11.13 -2.72 -1.02
N LYS A 104 11.94 -2.18 -1.95
CA LYS A 104 12.02 -2.70 -3.33
C LYS A 104 12.46 -4.16 -3.34
N ALA A 105 13.48 -4.51 -2.56
CA ALA A 105 13.94 -5.89 -2.43
C ALA A 105 12.86 -6.80 -1.83
N TRP A 106 12.08 -6.31 -0.87
CA TRP A 106 10.93 -7.04 -0.33
C TRP A 106 9.83 -7.25 -1.40
N LYS A 107 9.52 -6.24 -2.21
CA LYS A 107 8.57 -6.37 -3.34
C LYS A 107 9.02 -7.40 -4.36
N GLN A 108 10.31 -7.43 -4.71
CA GLN A 108 10.86 -8.44 -5.64
C GLN A 108 10.67 -9.87 -5.14
N LYS A 109 10.76 -10.13 -3.83
CA LYS A 109 10.50 -11.48 -3.27
C LYS A 109 9.04 -11.94 -3.42
N LYS A 110 8.12 -11.01 -3.66
CA LYS A 110 6.69 -11.24 -3.87
C LYS A 110 6.35 -11.35 -5.36
N GLU A 111 7.26 -10.99 -6.26
CA GLU A 111 7.02 -11.15 -7.69
C GLU A 111 6.95 -12.63 -8.04
N VAL A 112 6.00 -12.97 -8.91
CA VAL A 112 5.76 -14.35 -9.33
C VAL A 112 6.35 -14.53 -10.72
N ASP A 113 7.36 -15.39 -10.82
CA ASP A 113 7.99 -15.76 -12.08
C ASP A 113 7.41 -17.06 -12.64
N ASN A 114 7.46 -17.19 -13.97
CA ASN A 114 7.09 -18.42 -14.70
C ASN A 114 5.72 -19.01 -14.32
N VAL A 115 4.66 -18.23 -14.50
CA VAL A 115 3.28 -18.66 -14.21
C VAL A 115 2.70 -19.46 -15.39
N SER A 116 2.11 -20.61 -15.08
CA SER A 116 1.43 -21.48 -16.04
C SER A 116 0.13 -22.04 -15.44
N VAL A 117 -0.68 -22.72 -16.24
CA VAL A 117 -1.87 -23.41 -15.74
C VAL A 117 -1.47 -24.46 -14.70
N GLY A 118 -2.20 -24.52 -13.58
CA GLY A 118 -1.92 -25.37 -12.43
C GLY A 118 -0.92 -24.77 -11.43
N THR A 119 -0.29 -23.62 -11.73
CA THR A 119 0.56 -22.92 -10.76
C THR A 119 -0.29 -22.48 -9.56
N LYS A 120 0.15 -22.83 -8.35
CA LYS A 120 -0.45 -22.39 -7.09
C LYS A 120 0.18 -21.09 -6.61
N LEU A 121 -0.64 -20.19 -6.10
CA LEU A 121 -0.27 -18.84 -5.70
C LEU A 121 -1.02 -18.43 -4.43
N ASP A 122 -0.48 -17.44 -3.74
CA ASP A 122 -1.22 -16.70 -2.74
C ASP A 122 -1.91 -15.53 -3.43
N VAL A 123 -3.22 -15.41 -3.24
CA VAL A 123 -4.07 -14.43 -3.92
C VAL A 123 -4.91 -13.66 -2.91
N LEU A 124 -4.81 -12.34 -2.94
CA LEU A 124 -5.61 -11.43 -2.14
C LEU A 124 -6.97 -11.21 -2.81
N ASP A 125 -8.04 -11.62 -2.15
CA ASP A 125 -9.40 -11.43 -2.67
C ASP A 125 -9.91 -9.98 -2.53
N THR A 126 -11.16 -9.75 -2.91
CA THR A 126 -11.81 -8.43 -2.85
C THR A 126 -12.19 -7.99 -1.42
N GLU A 127 -12.24 -8.93 -0.47
CA GLU A 127 -12.50 -8.65 0.95
C GLU A 127 -11.20 -8.36 1.73
N GLY A 128 -10.04 -8.52 1.08
CA GLY A 128 -8.73 -8.25 1.66
C GLY A 128 -8.16 -9.43 2.45
N VAL A 129 -8.58 -10.66 2.14
CA VAL A 129 -8.06 -11.90 2.73
C VAL A 129 -7.15 -12.61 1.72
N TRP A 130 -5.95 -12.97 2.16
CA TRP A 130 -5.04 -13.78 1.34
C TRP A 130 -5.47 -15.25 1.38
N CYS A 131 -5.76 -15.81 0.22
CA CYS A 131 -6.23 -17.18 0.02
C CYS A 131 -5.27 -17.95 -0.90
N LYS A 132 -5.32 -19.28 -0.85
CA LYS A 132 -4.61 -20.11 -1.83
C LYS A 132 -5.42 -20.16 -3.12
N GLY A 133 -4.78 -19.82 -4.23
CA GLY A 133 -5.35 -19.87 -5.56
C GLY A 133 -4.58 -20.80 -6.48
N GLU A 134 -5.25 -21.31 -7.51
CA GLU A 134 -4.64 -22.06 -8.60
C GLU A 134 -4.98 -21.39 -9.94
N VAL A 135 -3.99 -21.25 -10.81
CA VAL A 135 -4.17 -20.66 -12.14
C VAL A 135 -4.88 -21.67 -13.06
N LYS A 136 -6.12 -21.38 -13.46
CA LYS A 136 -6.88 -22.19 -14.42
C LYS A 136 -6.59 -21.84 -15.87
N LEU A 137 -6.26 -20.58 -16.15
CA LEU A 137 -5.98 -20.09 -17.49
C LEU A 137 -4.98 -18.93 -17.43
N VAL A 138 -4.07 -18.89 -18.40
CA VAL A 138 -3.19 -17.73 -18.65
C VAL A 138 -3.63 -17.11 -19.97
N VAL A 139 -4.00 -15.83 -19.93
CA VAL A 139 -4.39 -15.05 -21.10
C VAL A 139 -3.28 -14.05 -21.38
N ASP A 140 -2.49 -14.33 -22.41
CA ASP A 140 -1.41 -13.47 -22.88
C ASP A 140 -1.90 -12.60 -24.04
N TYR A 141 -1.66 -11.29 -23.94
CA TYR A 141 -2.01 -10.30 -24.95
C TYR A 141 -0.78 -9.79 -25.72
N GLY A 142 0.44 -10.21 -25.34
CA GLY A 142 1.71 -9.87 -25.97
C GLY A 142 2.28 -8.50 -25.59
N ASP A 143 1.44 -7.45 -25.50
CA ASP A 143 1.86 -6.08 -25.19
C ASP A 143 1.81 -5.74 -23.68
N LYS A 144 1.03 -6.51 -22.92
CA LYS A 144 0.79 -6.31 -21.49
C LYS A 144 1.11 -7.57 -20.70
N ALA A 145 1.29 -7.41 -19.40
CA ALA A 145 1.40 -8.54 -18.50
C ALA A 145 0.17 -9.46 -18.64
N PRO A 146 0.36 -10.79 -18.59
CA PRO A 146 -0.74 -11.73 -18.80
C PRO A 146 -1.77 -11.65 -17.68
N MET A 147 -3.03 -11.91 -18.03
CA MET A 147 -4.11 -12.08 -17.06
C MET A 147 -4.21 -13.55 -16.66
N LEU A 148 -4.42 -13.80 -15.38
CA LEU A 148 -4.50 -15.13 -14.78
C LEU A 148 -5.94 -15.35 -14.33
N LEU A 149 -6.60 -16.39 -14.83
CA LEU A 149 -7.86 -16.85 -14.24
C LEU A 149 -7.52 -17.64 -12.98
N ILE A 150 -7.84 -17.07 -11.82
CA ILE A 150 -7.57 -17.66 -10.52
C ILE A 150 -8.80 -18.41 -10.05
N HIS A 151 -8.59 -19.65 -9.60
CA HIS A 151 -9.54 -20.42 -8.81
C HIS A 151 -9.12 -20.47 -7.35
N TYR A 152 -10.00 -20.05 -6.43
CA TYR A 152 -9.73 -20.11 -4.99
C TYR A 152 -9.94 -21.53 -4.47
N LEU A 153 -8.88 -22.13 -3.92
CA LEU A 153 -8.94 -23.52 -3.44
C LEU A 153 -9.95 -23.66 -2.29
N GLY A 154 -10.87 -24.63 -2.41
CA GLY A 154 -11.94 -24.88 -1.44
C GLY A 154 -13.21 -24.04 -1.65
N TRP A 155 -13.24 -23.21 -2.69
CA TRP A 155 -14.39 -22.37 -3.04
C TRP A 155 -15.06 -22.81 -4.33
N ASP A 156 -16.32 -22.42 -4.50
CA ASP A 156 -17.06 -22.63 -5.76
C ASP A 156 -16.47 -21.79 -6.90
N SER A 157 -16.54 -22.29 -8.14
CA SER A 157 -15.94 -21.58 -9.29
C SER A 157 -16.63 -20.26 -9.64
N ARG A 158 -17.80 -19.95 -9.05
CA ARG A 158 -18.42 -18.62 -9.13
C ARG A 158 -17.57 -17.49 -8.54
N TYR A 159 -16.57 -17.83 -7.73
CA TYR A 159 -15.62 -16.88 -7.14
C TYR A 159 -14.33 -16.75 -7.96
N ASP A 160 -14.20 -17.52 -9.04
CA ASP A 160 -13.05 -17.40 -9.94
C ASP A 160 -13.00 -15.99 -10.56
N GLU A 161 -11.81 -15.42 -10.67
CA GLU A 161 -11.64 -14.07 -11.21
C GLU A 161 -10.36 -13.93 -12.04
N LEU A 162 -10.33 -12.91 -12.89
CA LEU A 162 -9.16 -12.56 -13.70
C LEU A 162 -8.30 -11.53 -12.96
N ILE A 163 -7.05 -11.87 -12.69
CA ILE A 163 -6.07 -11.00 -12.03
C ILE A 163 -4.83 -10.85 -12.92
N CYS A 164 -4.36 -9.61 -13.09
CA CYS A 164 -3.11 -9.35 -13.80
C CYS A 164 -1.92 -9.97 -13.04
N LYS A 165 -1.01 -10.66 -13.74
CA LYS A 165 0.19 -11.28 -13.14
C LYS A 165 1.00 -10.29 -12.29
N THR A 166 1.09 -9.03 -12.71
CA THR A 166 1.85 -7.99 -12.01
C THR A 166 1.05 -7.27 -10.93
N SER A 167 -0.17 -7.73 -10.62
CA SER A 167 -1.00 -7.15 -9.58
C SER A 167 -0.37 -7.38 -8.20
N ASP A 168 -0.47 -6.37 -7.32
CA ASP A 168 -0.13 -6.52 -5.90
C ASP A 168 -1.01 -7.55 -5.16
N ARG A 169 -2.03 -8.12 -5.83
CA ARG A 169 -2.88 -9.18 -5.28
C ARG A 169 -2.29 -10.57 -5.42
N VAL A 170 -1.18 -10.74 -6.12
CA VAL A 170 -0.59 -12.05 -6.39
C VAL A 170 0.76 -12.14 -5.69
N ALA A 171 1.04 -13.30 -5.10
CA ALA A 171 2.32 -13.63 -4.50
C ALA A 171 2.63 -15.13 -4.65
N PRO A 172 3.90 -15.55 -4.49
CA PRO A 172 4.27 -16.96 -4.51
C PRO A 172 3.48 -17.74 -3.44
N GLU A 173 3.21 -19.02 -3.70
CA GLU A 173 2.56 -19.90 -2.74
C GLU A 173 3.30 -19.87 -1.39
N GLY A 174 2.54 -19.65 -0.31
CA GLY A 174 3.07 -19.62 1.05
C GLY A 174 3.77 -18.32 1.43
N PHE A 175 3.84 -17.30 0.56
CA PHE A 175 4.40 -16.00 0.95
C PHE A 175 3.57 -15.31 2.05
N TYR A 176 2.24 -15.47 2.00
CA TYR A 176 1.26 -14.94 2.95
C TYR A 176 0.47 -16.06 3.63
N THR A 177 -0.06 -17.02 2.89
CA THR A 177 -0.98 -18.04 3.40
C THR A 177 -0.32 -19.03 4.36
N SER A 178 1.01 -19.09 4.42
CA SER A 178 1.74 -19.85 5.43
C SER A 178 1.87 -19.14 6.78
N LYS A 179 1.54 -17.84 6.85
CA LYS A 179 1.65 -17.02 8.06
C LYS A 179 0.36 -17.07 8.87
N ASN A 180 0.43 -16.59 10.12
CA ASN A 180 -0.73 -16.49 11.00
C ASN A 180 -1.61 -15.26 10.69
N ILE A 181 -2.13 -15.17 9.47
CA ILE A 181 -2.93 -14.05 8.98
C ILE A 181 -4.44 -14.36 9.06
N PRO A 182 -5.35 -13.39 8.88
CA PRO A 182 -6.77 -13.65 8.79
C PRO A 182 -7.08 -14.64 7.65
N ARG A 183 -8.05 -15.53 7.89
CA ARG A 183 -8.42 -16.61 6.96
C ARG A 183 -9.92 -16.85 7.03
N TYR A 184 -10.49 -17.41 5.97
CA TYR A 184 -11.85 -17.91 6.05
C TYR A 184 -11.93 -19.22 6.83
N CYS A 185 -12.86 -19.28 7.77
CA CYS A 185 -13.42 -20.52 8.26
C CYS A 185 -14.61 -20.87 7.37
N LEU A 186 -14.52 -22.01 6.67
CA LEU A 186 -15.60 -22.54 5.87
C LEU A 186 -16.46 -23.42 6.78
N ASP A 187 -17.55 -22.86 7.29
CA ASP A 187 -18.57 -23.68 7.94
C ASP A 187 -19.35 -24.37 6.81
N LEU A 188 -19.39 -25.70 6.85
CA LEU A 188 -20.10 -26.54 5.88
C LEU A 188 -21.42 -27.09 6.50
N PRO A 189 -22.42 -26.26 6.86
CA PRO A 189 -23.76 -26.80 7.04
C PRO A 189 -24.33 -27.19 5.67
N GLU A 190 -25.04 -28.31 5.63
CA GLU A 190 -25.63 -28.93 4.44
C GLU A 190 -26.23 -27.90 3.47
N GLY A 191 -25.51 -27.64 2.38
CA GLY A 191 -26.03 -26.91 1.21
C GLY A 191 -25.70 -25.41 1.08
N ASN A 192 -25.08 -24.76 2.07
CA ASN A 192 -24.64 -23.36 1.92
C ASN A 192 -23.33 -23.08 2.68
N VAL A 193 -22.24 -22.87 1.95
CA VAL A 193 -20.96 -22.44 2.53
C VAL A 193 -21.13 -21.03 3.08
N ARG A 194 -21.16 -20.90 4.41
CA ARG A 194 -21.14 -19.59 5.07
C ARG A 194 -19.73 -19.36 5.58
N ALA A 195 -18.97 -18.57 4.84
CA ALA A 195 -17.60 -18.28 5.21
C ALA A 195 -17.55 -17.08 6.16
N ARG A 196 -16.80 -17.21 7.25
CA ARG A 196 -16.51 -16.10 8.16
C ARG A 196 -15.00 -15.89 8.23
N VAL A 197 -14.56 -14.64 8.17
CA VAL A 197 -13.16 -14.31 8.42
C VAL A 197 -12.87 -14.51 9.90
N VAL A 198 -11.89 -15.35 10.19
CA VAL A 198 -11.32 -15.55 11.51
C VAL A 198 -10.00 -14.79 11.53
N TYR A 199 -9.93 -13.81 12.43
CA TYR A 199 -8.69 -13.14 12.79
C TYR A 199 -8.05 -13.98 13.88
N ASN A 200 -6.77 -14.33 13.73
CA ASN A 200 -6.07 -15.01 14.81
C ASN A 200 -5.80 -13.98 15.89
N ASP A 201 -6.15 -14.28 17.14
CA ASP A 201 -5.76 -13.46 18.27
C ASP A 201 -4.23 -13.44 18.35
N ASN A 202 -3.64 -12.25 18.42
CA ASN A 202 -2.20 -12.05 18.65
C ASN A 202 -1.88 -12.21 20.14
#